data_AF-A0A2G5KMB5-F1
#
_entry.id   AF-A0A2G5KMB5-F1
#
_cell.length_a   1.000
_cell.length_b   1.000
_cell.length_c   1.000
_cell.angle_alpha   90.00
_cell.angle_beta   90.00
_cell.angle_gamma   90.00
#
_symmetry.space_group_name_H-M   'P 1'
#
loop_
_entity.id
_entity.type
_entity.pdbx_description
1 polymer ?
#
loop_
_entity_poly.entity_id
_entity_poly.type
_entity_poly.pdbx_seq_one_letter_code
_entity_poly.pdbx_strand_id
1 'polypeptide(L)'
;MKKKAICLATNQEGNKCLNEVLKYGERCKEHKGVRIQYFYGFYTSPKVAVIDKEVDLTKINSKILKETAYSFSHQDIDFIVCRDGLILASSESINKKISEFKDSFNGGSAYGNWRLNEGAWASYLEILNTLYLLLECAQHTVPGNNYYLFRYFDITRNDIVRITYENDIPIRQLWFGSELAVSLVRSQLVDEKKLEQRNYNTPAPVSIFNELENYIKKVNFYDDSILHLTDLARILARFHEEDYRGSFLLGWLFIEENMSKKWDIFLNSKNKEFEGGEFRISNNRKKILRGRDYSISIVLNQLELNEIITYVDFKTYDGLRKIRNNVIHSSYRPNIKETSKMLKSIKPLFEETVGYELKYHDSRYGSSGL
;
A
#
# COMPACT_ATOMS: atom_id res chain seq x y z
N MET A 1 -22.55 15.89 31.67
CA MET A 1 -21.68 15.18 30.71
C MET A 1 -20.25 15.72 30.82
N LYS A 2 -19.30 14.93 31.32
CA LYS A 2 -17.88 15.32 31.44
C LYS A 2 -17.17 15.06 30.10
N LYS A 3 -16.60 16.10 29.49
CA LYS A 3 -15.74 15.99 28.30
C LYS A 3 -14.47 15.20 28.67
N LYS A 4 -14.27 14.01 28.11
CA LYS A 4 -13.00 13.27 28.22
C LYS A 4 -12.01 13.87 27.23
N ALA A 5 -10.86 14.33 27.74
CA ALA A 5 -9.75 14.82 26.92
C ALA A 5 -9.00 13.65 26.27
N ILE A 6 -8.63 13.79 24.99
CA ILE A 6 -7.79 12.84 24.26
C ILE A 6 -6.37 12.93 24.85
N CYS A 7 -5.82 11.81 25.33
CA CYS A 7 -4.47 11.76 25.88
C CYS A 7 -3.45 11.48 24.75
N LEU A 8 -2.47 12.36 24.56
CA LEU A 8 -1.40 12.26 23.56
C LEU A 8 -0.11 11.86 24.28
N ALA A 9 0.51 10.72 23.93
CA ALA A 9 1.74 10.22 24.55
C ALA A 9 2.95 10.33 23.59
N THR A 10 4.16 10.56 24.11
CA THR A 10 5.40 10.81 23.36
C THR A 10 6.39 9.63 23.38
N ASN A 11 7.37 9.60 22.45
CA ASN A 11 8.32 8.48 22.31
C ASN A 11 9.37 8.35 23.44
N GLN A 12 9.71 9.41 24.17
CA GLN A 12 10.57 9.31 25.37
C GLN A 12 9.83 8.74 26.59
N GLU A 13 8.51 8.61 26.52
CA GLU A 13 7.66 7.98 27.52
C GLU A 13 7.35 6.52 27.19
N GLY A 14 7.97 5.90 26.17
CA GLY A 14 7.63 4.54 25.73
C GLY A 14 7.56 3.50 26.86
N ASN A 15 8.48 3.56 27.83
CA ASN A 15 8.49 2.66 29.00
C ASN A 15 7.51 3.07 30.13
N LYS A 16 7.18 4.37 30.28
CA LYS A 16 6.12 4.84 31.20
C LYS A 16 4.73 4.58 30.61
N CYS A 17 4.58 4.73 29.31
CA CYS A 17 3.38 4.42 28.54
C CYS A 17 3.11 2.91 28.52
N LEU A 18 4.14 2.06 28.46
CA LEU A 18 3.96 0.62 28.65
C LEU A 18 3.37 0.30 30.03
N ASN A 19 3.86 0.93 31.09
CA ASN A 19 3.35 0.76 32.46
C ASN A 19 1.96 1.37 32.69
N GLU A 20 1.60 2.48 32.03
CA GLU A 20 0.24 3.02 32.05
C GLU A 20 -0.73 2.23 31.17
N VAL A 21 -0.27 1.68 30.05
CA VAL A 21 -1.05 0.75 29.19
C VAL A 21 -1.33 -0.55 29.94
N LEU A 22 -0.38 -1.04 30.74
CA LEU A 22 -0.59 -2.18 31.64
C LEU A 22 -1.59 -1.83 32.77
N LYS A 23 -1.48 -0.65 33.40
CA LYS A 23 -2.46 -0.18 34.41
C LYS A 23 -3.86 0.08 33.85
N TYR A 24 -4.00 0.52 32.59
CA TYR A 24 -5.30 0.64 31.93
C TYR A 24 -5.83 -0.70 31.43
N GLY A 25 -4.96 -1.62 31.01
CA GLY A 25 -5.34 -3.00 30.70
C GLY A 25 -5.98 -3.73 31.88
N GLU A 26 -5.56 -3.42 33.11
CA GLU A 26 -6.19 -3.95 34.33
C GLU A 26 -7.56 -3.32 34.64
N ARG A 27 -7.81 -2.06 34.23
CA ARG A 27 -9.12 -1.39 34.38
C ARG A 27 -10.16 -1.79 33.33
N CYS A 28 -9.75 -2.41 32.22
CA CYS A 28 -10.67 -2.84 31.16
C CYS A 28 -11.32 -4.21 31.42
N LYS A 29 -11.06 -4.87 32.56
CA LYS A 29 -11.54 -6.23 32.83
C LYS A 29 -13.04 -6.36 33.19
N GLU A 30 -13.79 -5.26 33.28
CA GLU A 30 -15.21 -5.31 33.73
C GLU A 30 -16.27 -4.73 32.78
N HIS A 31 -15.90 -4.22 31.59
CA HIS A 31 -16.90 -3.72 30.64
C HIS A 31 -17.24 -4.75 29.55
N LYS A 32 -18.14 -5.68 29.89
CA LYS A 32 -18.87 -6.47 28.89
C LYS A 32 -19.57 -5.50 27.91
N GLY A 33 -19.13 -5.48 26.65
CA GLY A 33 -19.80 -4.75 25.56
C GLY A 33 -19.07 -3.55 24.98
N VAL A 34 -17.83 -3.25 25.36
CA VAL A 34 -17.05 -2.17 24.72
C VAL A 34 -16.39 -2.68 23.44
N ARG A 35 -16.75 -2.11 22.30
CA ARG A 35 -16.10 -2.39 21.00
C ARG A 35 -14.87 -1.49 20.86
N ILE A 36 -13.68 -2.09 20.84
CA ILE A 36 -12.43 -1.40 20.52
C ILE A 36 -12.10 -1.65 19.05
N GLN A 37 -11.86 -0.58 18.29
CA GLN A 37 -11.44 -0.66 16.90
C GLN A 37 -10.15 0.15 16.69
N TYR A 38 -9.26 -0.37 15.84
CA TYR A 38 -8.03 0.32 15.45
C TYR A 38 -8.12 0.73 14.00
N PHE A 39 -7.96 2.02 13.75
CA PHE A 39 -7.74 2.57 12.42
C PHE A 39 -6.28 2.95 12.28
N TYR A 40 -5.71 2.62 11.13
CA TYR A 40 -4.38 3.02 10.72
C TYR A 40 -4.52 3.93 9.51
N GLY A 41 -3.73 4.98 9.45
CA GLY A 41 -3.88 5.96 8.39
C GLY A 41 -2.62 6.72 8.09
N PHE A 42 -2.70 7.53 7.04
CA PHE A 42 -1.60 8.35 6.54
C PHE A 42 -2.16 9.64 5.94
N TYR A 43 -1.30 10.62 5.78
CA TYR A 43 -1.59 11.80 4.96
C TYR A 43 -0.96 11.64 3.58
N THR A 44 -1.66 12.11 2.56
CA THR A 44 -1.08 12.26 1.23
C THR A 44 0.00 13.34 1.22
N SER A 45 0.88 13.31 0.21
CA SER A 45 1.84 14.37 -0.06
C SER A 45 1.61 14.93 -1.48
N PRO A 46 1.27 16.21 -1.67
CA PRO A 46 0.89 17.16 -0.62
C PRO A 46 -0.38 16.73 0.14
N LYS A 47 -0.58 17.33 1.32
CA LYS A 47 -1.81 17.15 2.10
C LYS A 47 -2.99 17.72 1.31
N VAL A 48 -4.12 17.04 1.31
CA VAL A 48 -5.33 17.51 0.63
C VAL A 48 -6.43 17.88 1.60
N ALA A 49 -7.32 18.79 1.18
CA ALA A 49 -8.59 19.02 1.87
C ALA A 49 -9.73 18.48 1.01
N VAL A 50 -10.59 17.65 1.61
CA VAL A 50 -11.73 17.05 0.91
C VAL A 50 -12.86 18.07 0.81
N ILE A 51 -13.34 18.34 -0.40
CA ILE A 51 -14.37 19.35 -0.68
C ILE A 51 -15.63 18.74 -1.29
N ASP A 52 -16.77 18.85 -0.58
CA ASP A 52 -18.09 18.33 -1.00
C ASP A 52 -18.91 19.35 -1.84
N LYS A 53 -18.65 20.65 -1.67
CA LYS A 53 -19.17 21.84 -2.39
C LYS A 53 -18.68 23.09 -1.65
N GLU A 54 -18.36 24.18 -2.36
CA GLU A 54 -17.94 25.53 -1.88
C GLU A 54 -17.74 25.66 -0.35
N VAL A 55 -16.78 24.93 0.21
CA VAL A 55 -16.39 25.14 1.59
C VAL A 55 -15.53 26.37 1.57
N ASP A 56 -16.01 27.42 2.23
CA ASP A 56 -15.22 28.63 2.48
C ASP A 56 -13.97 28.22 3.27
N LEU A 57 -12.86 28.05 2.57
CA LEU A 57 -11.59 27.58 3.14
C LEU A 57 -11.10 28.52 4.26
N THR A 58 -11.58 29.77 4.28
CA THR A 58 -11.27 30.75 5.32
C THR A 58 -11.98 30.49 6.66
N LYS A 59 -12.97 29.58 6.69
CA LYS A 59 -13.73 29.20 7.90
C LYS A 59 -13.38 27.83 8.46
N ILE A 60 -12.35 27.18 7.90
CA ILE A 60 -11.92 25.86 8.35
C ILE A 60 -11.20 25.99 9.70
N ASN A 61 -11.81 25.46 10.76
CA ASN A 61 -11.17 25.32 12.07
C ASN A 61 -10.66 23.87 12.29
N SER A 62 -9.80 23.70 13.29
CA SER A 62 -9.19 22.40 13.64
C SER A 62 -10.17 21.29 13.99
N LYS A 63 -11.43 21.62 14.35
CA LYS A 63 -12.47 20.62 14.62
C LYS A 63 -13.13 20.13 13.33
N ILE A 64 -13.41 21.02 12.38
CA ILE A 64 -13.96 20.70 11.06
C ILE A 64 -12.97 19.83 10.27
N LEU A 65 -11.67 20.06 10.44
CA LEU A 65 -10.61 19.28 9.77
C LEU A 65 -10.62 17.78 10.15
N LYS A 66 -11.09 17.41 11.35
CA LYS A 66 -11.18 16.00 11.78
C LYS A 66 -12.54 15.35 11.51
N GLU A 67 -13.46 16.09 10.90
CA GLU A 67 -14.75 15.57 10.46
C GLU A 67 -14.54 14.51 9.38
N THR A 68 -15.29 13.41 9.46
CA THR A 68 -15.37 12.44 8.37
C THR A 68 -16.02 13.11 7.16
N ALA A 69 -15.23 13.32 6.10
CA ALA A 69 -15.75 13.85 4.83
C ALA A 69 -16.27 12.73 3.92
N TYR A 70 -15.67 11.56 4.02
CA TYR A 70 -16.07 10.39 3.23
C TYR A 70 -15.83 9.12 4.02
N SER A 71 -16.70 8.13 3.88
CA SER A 71 -16.54 6.81 4.51
C SER A 71 -17.22 5.74 3.69
N PHE A 72 -16.61 4.56 3.66
CA PHE A 72 -17.11 3.40 2.91
C PHE A 72 -16.54 2.12 3.53
N SER A 73 -17.26 1.01 3.38
CA SER A 73 -16.84 -0.31 3.85
C SER A 73 -16.92 -1.33 2.72
N HIS A 74 -15.91 -2.18 2.60
CA HIS A 74 -15.90 -3.29 1.65
C HIS A 74 -15.14 -4.48 2.21
N GLN A 75 -15.77 -5.65 2.10
CA GLN A 75 -15.30 -6.88 2.75
C GLN A 75 -15.14 -6.65 4.26
N ASP A 76 -13.94 -6.78 4.80
CA ASP A 76 -13.64 -6.49 6.20
C ASP A 76 -12.95 -5.14 6.43
N ILE A 77 -12.82 -4.32 5.38
CA ILE A 77 -12.10 -3.06 5.43
C ILE A 77 -13.07 -1.89 5.53
N ASP A 78 -12.95 -1.16 6.63
CA ASP A 78 -13.56 0.16 6.80
C ASP A 78 -12.57 1.23 6.35
N PHE A 79 -13.02 2.12 5.48
CA PHE A 79 -12.27 3.24 4.93
C PHE A 79 -12.92 4.56 5.35
N ILE A 80 -12.11 5.47 5.87
CA ILE A 80 -12.56 6.80 6.30
C ILE A 80 -11.57 7.84 5.76
N VAL A 81 -12.09 8.91 5.17
CA VAL A 81 -11.31 10.10 4.81
C VAL A 81 -11.82 11.28 5.61
N CYS A 82 -10.94 11.87 6.41
CA CYS A 82 -11.23 13.09 7.11
C CYS A 82 -11.15 14.29 6.17
N ARG A 83 -11.83 15.38 6.53
CA ARG A 83 -11.86 16.62 5.74
C ARG A 83 -10.48 17.24 5.55
N ASP A 84 -9.54 16.97 6.46
CA ASP A 84 -8.14 17.34 6.32
C ASP A 84 -7.29 16.37 5.50
N GLY A 85 -7.89 15.41 4.80
CA GLY A 85 -7.18 14.46 3.95
C GLY A 85 -6.46 13.36 4.72
N LEU A 86 -6.71 13.20 6.02
CA LEU A 86 -6.28 11.99 6.73
C LEU A 86 -7.07 10.80 6.18
N ILE A 87 -6.36 9.82 5.63
CA ILE A 87 -6.94 8.59 5.12
C ILE A 87 -6.74 7.50 6.16
N LEU A 88 -7.81 6.85 6.58
CA LEU A 88 -7.85 5.82 7.61
C LEU A 88 -8.42 4.53 7.02
N ALA A 89 -7.81 3.41 7.38
CA ALA A 89 -8.29 2.07 7.10
C ALA A 89 -8.29 1.23 8.38
N SER A 90 -9.25 0.33 8.49
CA SER A 90 -9.38 -0.63 9.59
C SER A 90 -9.82 -1.96 9.01
N SER A 91 -9.16 -3.04 9.39
CA SER A 91 -9.56 -4.40 9.01
C SER A 91 -10.03 -5.15 10.25
N GLU A 92 -11.27 -5.65 10.22
CA GLU A 92 -11.80 -6.45 11.33
C GLU A 92 -10.96 -7.72 11.54
N SER A 93 -10.56 -8.40 10.46
CA SER A 93 -9.79 -9.64 10.56
C SER A 93 -8.39 -9.42 11.16
N ILE A 94 -7.71 -8.33 10.79
CA ILE A 94 -6.41 -7.97 11.37
C ILE A 94 -6.59 -7.52 12.83
N ASN A 95 -7.63 -6.73 13.12
CA ASN A 95 -7.92 -6.28 14.49
C ASN A 95 -8.27 -7.44 15.43
N LYS A 96 -8.96 -8.47 14.93
CA LYS A 96 -9.22 -9.70 15.67
C LYS A 96 -7.92 -10.43 16.02
N LYS A 97 -7.02 -10.62 15.06
CA LYS A 97 -5.68 -11.21 15.30
C LYS A 97 -4.89 -10.43 16.35
N ILE A 98 -4.95 -9.09 16.31
CA ILE A 98 -4.31 -8.21 17.32
C ILE A 98 -4.95 -8.40 18.70
N SER A 99 -6.27 -8.61 18.77
CA SER A 99 -7.02 -8.73 20.03
C SER A 99 -6.83 -10.09 20.69
N GLU A 100 -6.97 -11.19 19.93
CA GLU A 100 -6.69 -12.56 20.38
C GLU A 100 -5.28 -12.67 20.98
N PHE A 101 -4.33 -11.96 20.39
CA PHE A 101 -2.98 -11.84 20.89
C PHE A 101 -2.89 -11.16 22.26
N LYS A 102 -3.60 -10.05 22.48
CA LYS A 102 -3.60 -9.35 23.77
C LYS A 102 -4.19 -10.21 24.89
N ASP A 103 -5.18 -11.02 24.60
CA ASP A 103 -5.80 -11.90 25.59
C ASP A 103 -4.85 -13.05 25.99
N SER A 104 -4.07 -13.55 25.03
CA SER A 104 -3.01 -14.55 25.27
C SER A 104 -1.82 -14.03 26.10
N PHE A 105 -1.69 -12.70 26.24
CA PHE A 105 -0.54 -12.03 26.85
C PHE A 105 -0.52 -12.08 28.39
N ASN A 106 -1.60 -12.49 29.04
CA ASN A 106 -1.71 -12.49 30.51
C ASN A 106 -0.74 -13.48 31.25
N GLY A 107 0.34 -13.99 30.63
CA GLY A 107 1.24 -14.95 31.25
C GLY A 107 2.68 -15.16 30.72
N GLY A 108 3.26 -14.35 29.81
CA GLY A 108 4.59 -14.67 29.26
C GLY A 108 5.39 -13.51 28.63
N SER A 109 6.73 -13.62 28.65
CA SER A 109 7.72 -12.57 28.38
C SER A 109 7.54 -11.76 27.08
N ALA A 110 7.72 -10.44 27.18
CA ALA A 110 7.52 -9.45 26.11
C ALA A 110 8.38 -9.61 24.83
N TYR A 111 9.46 -10.41 24.86
CA TYR A 111 10.48 -10.46 23.78
C TYR A 111 10.20 -11.45 22.64
N GLY A 112 9.36 -12.47 22.82
CA GLY A 112 9.01 -13.41 21.72
C GLY A 112 7.98 -12.85 20.74
N ASN A 113 7.32 -11.75 21.11
CA ASN A 113 5.97 -11.42 20.65
C ASN A 113 5.90 -10.16 19.77
N TRP A 114 7.04 -9.50 19.51
CA TRP A 114 7.13 -8.41 18.54
C TRP A 114 6.83 -8.90 17.13
N ARG A 115 7.34 -10.07 16.72
CA ARG A 115 7.20 -10.64 15.37
C ARG A 115 5.74 -10.85 14.92
N LEU A 116 4.85 -11.27 15.82
CA LEU A 116 3.43 -11.45 15.47
C LEU A 116 2.70 -10.12 15.27
N ASN A 117 3.07 -9.11 16.07
CA ASN A 117 2.64 -7.74 15.83
C ASN A 117 3.18 -7.23 14.48
N GLU A 118 4.42 -7.59 14.11
CA GLU A 118 4.97 -7.23 12.81
C GLU A 118 4.17 -7.77 11.62
N GLY A 119 3.62 -8.98 11.72
CA GLY A 119 2.75 -9.53 10.68
C GLY A 119 1.49 -8.69 10.47
N ALA A 120 0.78 -8.35 11.56
CA ALA A 120 -0.38 -7.47 11.48
C ALA A 120 -0.04 -6.06 10.96
N TRP A 121 1.13 -5.54 11.35
CA TRP A 121 1.66 -4.27 10.84
C TRP A 121 1.97 -4.31 9.36
N ALA A 122 2.59 -5.40 8.88
CA ALA A 122 2.89 -5.59 7.48
C ALA A 122 1.61 -5.60 6.65
N SER A 123 0.58 -6.33 7.10
CA SER A 123 -0.73 -6.34 6.42
C SER A 123 -1.39 -4.96 6.37
N TYR A 124 -1.30 -4.16 7.44
CA TYR A 124 -1.80 -2.77 7.38
C TYR A 124 -0.99 -1.90 6.42
N LEU A 125 0.34 -2.05 6.37
CA LEU A 125 1.17 -1.33 5.40
C LEU A 125 0.82 -1.69 3.96
N GLU A 126 0.52 -2.96 3.67
CA GLU A 126 0.05 -3.43 2.36
C GLU A 126 -1.30 -2.81 1.99
N ILE A 127 -2.27 -2.81 2.93
CA ILE A 127 -3.57 -2.15 2.73
C ILE A 127 -3.37 -0.66 2.43
N LEU A 128 -2.61 0.06 3.25
CA LEU A 128 -2.44 1.51 3.10
C LEU A 128 -1.71 1.88 1.81
N ASN A 129 -0.66 1.14 1.43
CA ASN A 129 0.04 1.37 0.16
C ASN A 129 -0.85 1.06 -1.06
N THR A 130 -1.64 -0.02 -0.98
CA THR A 130 -2.63 -0.33 -2.00
C THR A 130 -3.65 0.79 -2.13
N LEU A 131 -4.24 1.25 -1.02
CA LEU A 131 -5.20 2.36 -1.02
C LEU A 131 -4.60 3.64 -1.60
N TYR A 132 -3.33 3.92 -1.31
CA TYR A 132 -2.68 5.12 -1.85
C TYR A 132 -2.45 5.03 -3.37
N LEU A 133 -2.08 3.85 -3.87
CA LEU A 133 -1.99 3.59 -5.32
C LEU A 133 -3.35 3.71 -6.00
N LEU A 134 -4.41 3.17 -5.40
CA LEU A 134 -5.76 3.26 -5.95
C LEU A 134 -6.28 4.70 -5.92
N LEU A 135 -5.89 5.50 -4.93
CA LEU A 135 -6.21 6.92 -4.86
C LEU A 135 -5.52 7.69 -5.99
N GLU A 136 -4.24 7.38 -6.25
CA GLU A 136 -3.54 7.89 -7.43
C GLU A 136 -4.30 7.49 -8.71
N CYS A 137 -4.74 6.24 -8.84
CA CYS A 137 -5.50 5.81 -10.00
C CYS A 137 -6.84 6.54 -10.16
N ALA A 138 -7.57 6.72 -9.07
CA ALA A 138 -8.85 7.41 -9.05
C ALA A 138 -8.72 8.88 -9.50
N GLN A 139 -7.63 9.56 -9.11
CA GLN A 139 -7.40 10.95 -9.48
C GLN A 139 -7.30 11.14 -11.01
N HIS A 140 -6.79 10.13 -11.73
CA HIS A 140 -6.61 10.17 -13.19
C HIS A 140 -7.87 9.84 -13.98
N THR A 141 -8.87 9.27 -13.32
CA THR A 141 -10.13 8.90 -13.97
C THR A 141 -11.16 10.02 -13.88
N VAL A 142 -11.08 10.90 -12.88
CA VAL A 142 -12.02 12.02 -12.70
C VAL A 142 -11.79 13.11 -13.77
N PRO A 143 -12.78 13.39 -14.64
CA PRO A 143 -12.64 14.43 -15.66
C PRO A 143 -12.42 15.82 -15.06
N GLY A 144 -11.55 16.61 -15.68
CA GLY A 144 -11.22 17.97 -15.23
C GLY A 144 -10.24 18.01 -14.05
N ASN A 145 -9.89 16.87 -13.46
CA ASN A 145 -8.80 16.78 -12.50
C ASN A 145 -7.45 16.67 -13.22
N ASN A 146 -6.96 17.81 -13.74
CA ASN A 146 -5.65 17.88 -14.40
C ASN A 146 -4.49 18.04 -13.41
N TYR A 147 -4.76 18.01 -12.11
CA TYR A 147 -3.76 18.27 -11.09
C TYR A 147 -3.18 16.96 -10.57
N TYR A 148 -1.84 16.93 -10.50
CA TYR A 148 -1.05 15.95 -9.76
C TYR A 148 -1.26 16.24 -8.27
N LEU A 149 -2.47 15.94 -7.77
CA LEU A 149 -2.84 16.22 -6.38
C LEU A 149 -1.96 15.44 -5.41
N PHE A 150 -1.48 14.27 -5.84
CA PHE A 150 -0.70 13.36 -5.02
C PHE A 150 0.61 12.99 -5.71
N ARG A 151 1.73 13.17 -5.00
CA ARG A 151 2.99 12.49 -5.29
C ARG A 151 3.00 11.19 -4.51
N TYR A 152 2.80 10.08 -5.21
CA TYR A 152 2.84 8.77 -4.60
C TYR A 152 4.22 8.46 -4.00
N PHE A 153 4.24 7.94 -2.77
CA PHE A 153 5.43 7.47 -2.05
C PHE A 153 5.08 6.20 -1.25
N ASP A 154 6.10 5.39 -0.93
CA ASP A 154 5.92 4.15 -0.17
C ASP A 154 5.66 4.48 1.30
N ILE A 155 4.45 4.17 1.77
CA ILE A 155 4.05 4.39 3.15
C ILE A 155 4.82 3.41 4.01
N THR A 156 5.64 3.95 4.91
CA THR A 156 6.38 3.17 5.89
C THR A 156 5.74 3.29 7.27
N ARG A 157 6.28 2.56 8.26
CA ARG A 157 5.86 2.73 9.66
C ARG A 157 5.96 4.18 10.14
N ASN A 158 6.87 4.96 9.58
CA ASN A 158 7.06 6.34 10.01
C ASN A 158 5.97 7.30 9.52
N ASP A 159 5.16 6.87 8.57
CA ASP A 159 4.14 7.70 7.93
C ASP A 159 2.75 7.44 8.52
N ILE A 160 2.64 6.41 9.38
CA ILE A 160 1.37 5.93 9.92
C ILE A 160 0.97 6.64 11.22
N VAL A 161 -0.31 7.00 11.28
CA VAL A 161 -1.05 7.28 12.51
C VAL A 161 -1.98 6.13 12.84
N ARG A 162 -2.05 5.73 14.11
CA ARG A 162 -3.10 4.84 14.62
C ARG A 162 -4.07 5.63 15.48
N ILE A 163 -5.35 5.49 15.20
CA ILE A 163 -6.44 6.00 16.03
C ILE A 163 -7.19 4.80 16.63
N THR A 164 -7.34 4.82 17.95
CA THR A 164 -8.14 3.83 18.68
C THR A 164 -9.50 4.42 18.97
N TYR A 165 -10.53 3.68 18.58
CA TYR A 165 -11.91 4.00 18.84
C TYR A 165 -12.47 3.08 19.92
N GLU A 166 -13.32 3.65 20.78
CA GLU A 166 -14.12 2.96 21.78
C GLU A 166 -15.57 3.33 21.52
N ASN A 167 -16.38 2.38 21.03
CA ASN A 167 -17.76 2.62 20.62
C ASN A 167 -17.89 3.85 19.69
N ASP A 168 -17.11 3.86 18.61
CA ASP A 168 -17.05 4.92 17.59
C ASP A 168 -16.54 6.29 18.07
N ILE A 169 -16.05 6.37 19.31
CA ILE A 169 -15.42 7.58 19.85
C ILE A 169 -13.90 7.43 19.81
N PRO A 170 -13.14 8.34 19.17
CA PRO A 170 -11.68 8.26 19.19
C PRO A 170 -11.16 8.58 20.59
N ILE A 171 -10.54 7.59 21.24
CA ILE A 171 -10.02 7.70 22.61
C ILE A 171 -8.50 7.89 22.67
N ARG A 172 -7.78 7.47 21.62
CA ARG A 172 -6.31 7.54 21.58
C ARG A 172 -5.82 7.74 20.15
N GLN A 173 -4.79 8.55 20.00
CA GLN A 173 -4.06 8.74 18.74
C GLN A 173 -2.56 8.50 19.01
N LEU A 174 -1.94 7.66 18.19
CA LEU A 174 -0.51 7.32 18.28
C LEU A 174 0.15 7.51 16.91
N TRP A 175 1.26 8.23 16.90
CA TRP A 175 2.08 8.44 15.71
C TRP A 175 3.31 7.55 15.77
N PHE A 176 3.62 6.87 14.68
CA PHE A 176 4.78 5.97 14.60
C PHE A 176 6.00 6.61 13.92
N GLY A 177 5.85 7.85 13.43
CA GLY A 177 6.88 8.63 12.75
C GLY A 177 8.01 9.20 13.59
N SER A 178 9.07 9.60 12.88
CA SER A 178 10.16 10.42 13.42
C SER A 178 9.63 11.77 13.90
N GLU A 179 10.38 12.44 14.80
CA GLU A 179 10.01 13.71 15.41
C GLU A 179 9.57 14.79 14.39
N LEU A 180 10.01 14.71 13.13
CA LEU A 180 9.66 15.64 12.06
C LEU A 180 8.19 15.53 11.59
N ALA A 181 7.65 14.33 11.38
CA ALA A 181 6.24 14.14 11.05
C ALA A 181 5.35 14.52 12.25
N VAL A 182 5.80 14.17 13.45
CA VAL A 182 5.20 14.61 14.72
C VAL A 182 5.29 16.13 14.88
N SER A 183 6.37 16.79 14.40
CA SER A 183 6.56 18.24 14.47
C SER A 183 5.68 19.01 13.48
N LEU A 184 5.43 18.46 12.29
CA LEU A 184 4.51 19.05 11.31
C LEU A 184 3.08 19.02 11.84
N VAL A 185 2.66 17.91 12.46
CA VAL A 185 1.35 17.82 13.12
C VAL A 185 1.30 18.63 14.41
N ARG A 186 2.37 18.67 15.21
CA ARG A 186 2.48 19.56 16.39
C ARG A 186 2.51 21.03 16.00
N SER A 187 3.00 21.39 14.82
CA SER A 187 2.88 22.76 14.32
C SER A 187 1.42 23.14 14.06
N GLN A 188 0.50 22.16 13.93
CA GLN A 188 -0.95 22.41 13.98
C GLN A 188 -1.50 22.74 15.38
N LEU A 189 -0.70 22.51 16.42
CA LEU A 189 -0.96 22.92 17.81
C LEU A 189 -0.16 24.18 18.20
N VAL A 190 0.71 24.69 17.31
CA VAL A 190 1.54 25.87 17.55
C VAL A 190 1.14 26.96 16.55
N ASP A 191 0.35 27.91 17.05
CA ASP A 191 -0.04 29.17 16.42
C ASP A 191 -0.91 29.03 15.14
N GLU A 192 -2.24 29.09 15.32
CA GLU A 192 -3.27 29.08 14.25
C GLU A 192 -2.94 30.03 13.09
N LYS A 193 -2.27 31.16 13.37
CA LYS A 193 -1.89 32.18 12.37
C LYS A 193 -0.73 31.76 11.45
N LYS A 194 0.14 30.82 11.87
CA LYS A 194 1.23 30.30 11.03
C LYS A 194 0.80 29.10 10.17
N LEU A 195 -0.30 28.45 10.54
CA LEU A 195 -0.90 27.33 9.82
C LEU A 195 -1.67 27.76 8.57
N GLU A 196 -2.38 28.89 8.65
CA GLU A 196 -3.09 29.47 7.49
C GLU A 196 -2.16 29.79 6.32
N GLN A 197 -0.88 30.11 6.59
CA GLN A 197 0.10 30.46 5.55
C GLN A 197 0.93 29.27 5.04
N ARG A 198 0.88 28.09 5.69
CA ARG A 198 1.68 26.91 5.32
C ARG A 198 0.86 25.68 4.93
N ASN A 199 -0.45 25.67 5.19
CA ASN A 199 -1.33 24.60 4.75
C ASN A 199 -1.67 24.79 3.26
N TYR A 200 -0.77 24.34 2.38
CA TYR A 200 -1.12 23.99 1.01
C TYR A 200 -2.01 22.74 1.03
N ASN A 201 -3.23 22.86 1.57
CA ASN A 201 -4.24 21.84 1.41
C ASN A 201 -4.74 21.96 -0.02
N THR A 202 -4.22 21.11 -0.91
CA THR A 202 -4.72 21.08 -2.28
C THR A 202 -6.17 20.55 -2.22
N PRO A 203 -7.16 21.27 -2.77
CA PRO A 203 -8.54 20.81 -2.74
C PRO A 203 -8.70 19.52 -3.53
N ALA A 204 -9.24 18.47 -2.91
CA ALA A 204 -9.57 17.20 -3.54
C ALA A 204 -11.10 17.05 -3.59
N PRO A 205 -11.71 17.02 -4.80
CA PRO A 205 -13.14 16.82 -4.93
C PRO A 205 -13.56 15.41 -4.50
N VAL A 206 -14.74 15.30 -3.92
CA VAL A 206 -15.30 14.01 -3.43
C VAL A 206 -15.50 12.98 -4.54
N SER A 207 -15.61 13.42 -5.79
CA SER A 207 -15.61 12.52 -6.95
C SER A 207 -14.36 11.64 -7.04
N ILE A 208 -13.19 12.08 -6.54
CA ILE A 208 -11.98 11.24 -6.49
C ILE A 208 -12.19 10.08 -5.52
N PHE A 209 -12.81 10.32 -4.37
CA PHE A 209 -13.04 9.28 -3.37
C PHE A 209 -14.16 8.31 -3.79
N ASN A 210 -15.17 8.80 -4.52
CA ASN A 210 -16.17 7.93 -5.17
C ASN A 210 -15.51 6.99 -6.20
N GLU A 211 -14.55 7.50 -6.97
CA GLU A 211 -13.83 6.67 -7.94
C GLU A 211 -12.83 5.72 -7.26
N LEU A 212 -12.22 6.13 -6.14
CA LEU A 212 -11.44 5.25 -5.29
C LEU A 212 -12.29 4.08 -4.78
N GLU A 213 -13.53 4.33 -4.33
CA GLU A 213 -14.46 3.25 -3.94
C GLU A 213 -14.70 2.26 -5.10
N ASN A 214 -14.84 2.74 -6.34
CA ASN A 214 -14.98 1.88 -7.51
C ASN A 214 -13.75 0.99 -7.74
N TYR A 215 -12.55 1.50 -7.48
CA TYR A 215 -11.32 0.69 -7.51
C TYR A 215 -11.26 -0.31 -6.36
N ILE A 216 -11.55 0.12 -5.12
CA ILE A 216 -11.50 -0.74 -3.93
C ILE A 216 -12.45 -1.92 -4.08
N LYS A 217 -13.65 -1.73 -4.64
CA LYS A 217 -14.62 -2.81 -4.89
C LYS A 217 -14.13 -3.90 -5.86
N LYS A 218 -13.09 -3.61 -6.65
CA LYS A 218 -12.47 -4.59 -7.57
C LYS A 218 -11.34 -5.37 -6.92
N VAL A 219 -10.84 -4.91 -5.76
CA VAL A 219 -9.70 -5.52 -5.06
C VAL A 219 -10.19 -6.56 -4.07
N ASN A 220 -9.57 -7.72 -4.09
CA ASN A 220 -9.73 -8.72 -3.05
C ASN A 220 -8.55 -8.63 -2.08
N PHE A 221 -8.76 -8.05 -0.90
CA PHE A 221 -7.68 -7.78 0.07
C PHE A 221 -7.12 -9.04 0.76
N TYR A 222 -7.60 -10.22 0.38
CA TYR A 222 -7.24 -11.49 0.98
C TYR A 222 -6.55 -12.47 0.04
N ASP A 223 -6.36 -12.11 -1.22
CA ASP A 223 -5.58 -12.91 -2.16
C ASP A 223 -4.28 -12.19 -2.54
N ASP A 224 -3.52 -12.79 -3.46
CA ASP A 224 -2.23 -12.26 -3.90
C ASP A 224 -2.34 -10.91 -4.63
N SER A 225 -3.54 -10.43 -4.98
CA SER A 225 -3.73 -9.14 -5.65
C SER A 225 -3.25 -7.97 -4.79
N ILE A 226 -3.44 -8.01 -3.46
CA ILE A 226 -2.96 -6.95 -2.57
C ILE A 226 -1.43 -6.86 -2.57
N LEU A 227 -0.74 -8.00 -2.63
CA LEU A 227 0.71 -8.06 -2.67
C LEU A 227 1.23 -7.49 -3.98
N HIS A 228 0.62 -7.87 -5.09
CA HIS A 228 0.95 -7.33 -6.41
C HIS A 228 0.69 -5.81 -6.49
N LEU A 229 -0.47 -5.34 -6.04
CA LEU A 229 -0.75 -3.90 -5.99
C LEU A 229 0.26 -3.16 -5.10
N THR A 230 0.61 -3.71 -3.95
CA THR A 230 1.62 -3.13 -3.05
C THR A 230 3.00 -3.08 -3.71
N ASP A 231 3.40 -4.11 -4.46
CA ASP A 231 4.67 -4.13 -5.18
C ASP A 231 4.70 -3.11 -6.32
N LEU A 232 3.60 -2.97 -7.08
CA LEU A 232 3.45 -1.89 -8.08
C LEU A 232 3.61 -0.53 -7.41
N ALA A 233 2.93 -0.34 -6.27
CA ALA A 233 3.02 0.86 -5.45
C ALA A 233 4.50 1.16 -5.14
N ARG A 234 5.23 0.23 -4.52
CA ARG A 234 6.66 0.38 -4.21
C ARG A 234 7.54 0.67 -5.42
N ILE A 235 7.27 0.03 -6.57
CA ILE A 235 7.98 0.27 -7.83
C ILE A 235 7.81 1.73 -8.28
N LEU A 236 6.58 2.26 -8.20
CA LEU A 236 6.25 3.64 -8.59
C LEU A 236 6.81 4.67 -7.61
N ALA A 237 6.73 4.42 -6.30
CA ALA A 237 7.33 5.29 -5.29
C ALA A 237 8.83 5.52 -5.56
N ARG A 238 9.58 4.43 -5.75
CA ARG A 238 11.03 4.51 -6.06
C ARG A 238 11.30 5.26 -7.35
N PHE A 239 10.46 5.07 -8.37
CA PHE A 239 10.57 5.81 -9.62
C PHE A 239 10.38 7.32 -9.40
N HIS A 240 9.38 7.71 -8.62
CA HIS A 240 9.11 9.11 -8.26
C HIS A 240 10.17 9.75 -7.36
N GLU A 241 10.90 8.93 -6.60
CA GLU A 241 12.05 9.33 -5.78
C GLU A 241 13.38 9.37 -6.56
N GLU A 242 13.36 9.09 -7.88
CA GLU A 242 14.55 8.96 -8.73
C GLU A 242 15.48 7.79 -8.35
N ASP A 243 15.01 6.85 -7.54
CA ASP A 243 15.66 5.55 -7.36
C ASP A 243 15.32 4.63 -8.54
N TYR A 244 15.79 5.02 -9.73
CA TYR A 244 15.60 4.27 -10.97
C TYR A 244 16.18 2.86 -10.86
N ARG A 245 17.27 2.68 -10.11
CA ARG A 245 17.87 1.37 -9.89
C ARG A 245 16.95 0.46 -9.08
N GLY A 246 16.44 0.93 -7.95
CA GLY A 246 15.53 0.16 -7.10
C GLY A 246 14.21 -0.13 -7.79
N SER A 247 13.61 0.88 -8.45
CA SER A 247 12.41 0.72 -9.25
C SER A 247 12.60 -0.32 -10.36
N PHE A 248 13.70 -0.24 -11.12
CA PHE A 248 14.02 -1.19 -12.18
C PHE A 248 14.20 -2.62 -11.67
N LEU A 249 14.91 -2.82 -10.56
CA LEU A 249 15.12 -4.15 -10.00
C LEU A 249 13.82 -4.78 -9.48
N LEU A 250 12.99 -4.01 -8.75
CA LEU A 250 11.70 -4.50 -8.28
C LEU A 250 10.76 -4.84 -9.44
N GLY A 251 10.68 -3.96 -10.45
CA GLY A 251 9.86 -4.22 -11.63
C GLY A 251 10.35 -5.42 -12.45
N TRP A 252 11.67 -5.63 -12.54
CA TRP A 252 12.21 -6.86 -13.13
C TRP A 252 11.79 -8.12 -12.35
N LEU A 253 11.84 -8.10 -11.01
CA LEU A 253 11.40 -9.24 -10.21
C LEU A 253 9.93 -9.59 -10.48
N PHE A 254 9.07 -8.58 -10.64
CA PHE A 254 7.68 -8.78 -11.02
C PHE A 254 7.53 -9.41 -12.41
N ILE A 255 8.32 -8.98 -13.41
CA ILE A 255 8.36 -9.62 -14.74
C ILE A 255 8.79 -11.08 -14.62
N GLU A 256 9.88 -11.34 -13.89
CA GLU A 256 10.45 -12.68 -13.71
C GLU A 256 9.44 -13.64 -13.04
N GLU A 257 8.72 -13.18 -12.03
CA GLU A 257 7.65 -13.92 -11.38
C GLU A 257 6.51 -14.24 -12.37
N ASN A 258 6.02 -13.25 -13.12
CA ASN A 258 4.92 -13.44 -14.08
C ASN A 258 5.28 -14.40 -15.21
N MET A 259 6.50 -14.30 -15.75
CA MET A 259 6.98 -15.25 -16.75
C MET A 259 7.10 -16.67 -16.18
N SER A 260 7.51 -16.80 -14.92
CA SER A 260 7.54 -18.09 -14.22
C SER A 260 6.14 -18.67 -14.02
N LYS A 261 5.15 -17.84 -13.68
CA LYS A 261 3.73 -18.24 -13.60
C LYS A 261 3.19 -18.70 -14.96
N LYS A 262 3.45 -17.96 -16.04
CA LYS A 262 3.05 -18.35 -17.41
C LYS A 262 3.70 -19.68 -17.81
N TRP A 263 4.97 -19.88 -17.48
CA TRP A 263 5.67 -21.14 -17.71
C TRP A 263 5.04 -22.30 -16.94
N ASP A 264 4.66 -22.08 -15.69
CA ASP A 264 3.99 -23.07 -14.87
C ASP A 264 2.63 -23.48 -15.40
N ILE A 265 1.82 -22.51 -15.84
CA ILE A 265 0.54 -22.75 -16.51
C ILE A 265 0.74 -23.58 -17.78
N PHE A 266 1.75 -23.23 -18.58
CA PHE A 266 2.08 -23.99 -19.78
C PHE A 266 2.52 -25.42 -19.48
N LEU A 267 3.41 -25.64 -18.50
CA LEU A 267 3.82 -26.98 -18.11
C LEU A 267 2.60 -27.80 -17.66
N ASN A 268 1.74 -27.22 -16.83
CA ASN A 268 0.53 -27.89 -16.37
C ASN A 268 -0.43 -28.21 -17.54
N SER A 269 -0.56 -27.34 -18.55
CA SER A 269 -1.41 -27.62 -19.73
C SER A 269 -0.88 -28.74 -20.62
N LYS A 270 0.43 -29.00 -20.58
CA LYS A 270 1.06 -30.16 -21.24
C LYS A 270 1.09 -31.41 -20.36
N ASN A 271 0.70 -31.32 -19.09
CA ASN A 271 0.79 -32.42 -18.13
C ASN A 271 -0.40 -33.38 -18.22
N LYS A 272 -0.41 -34.22 -19.26
CA LYS A 272 -1.44 -35.26 -19.43
C LYS A 272 -1.18 -36.48 -18.54
N GLU A 273 -2.25 -37.09 -18.06
CA GLU A 273 -2.23 -38.39 -17.39
C GLU A 273 -2.10 -39.51 -18.44
N PHE A 274 -1.31 -40.52 -18.13
CA PHE A 274 -1.09 -41.74 -18.91
C PHE A 274 -1.67 -42.96 -18.18
N GLU A 275 -1.74 -44.09 -18.88
CA GLU A 275 -2.19 -45.36 -18.29
C GLU A 275 -1.37 -45.70 -17.04
N GLY A 276 -2.07 -46.07 -15.96
CA GLY A 276 -1.45 -46.35 -14.66
C GLY A 276 -1.39 -45.15 -13.69
N GLY A 277 -2.01 -44.01 -14.02
CA GLY A 277 -2.07 -42.84 -13.15
C GLY A 277 -0.78 -42.01 -13.12
N GLU A 278 0.14 -42.27 -14.05
CA GLU A 278 1.36 -41.49 -14.19
C GLU A 278 1.12 -40.22 -15.00
N PHE A 279 1.79 -39.13 -14.61
CA PHE A 279 1.70 -37.85 -15.31
C PHE A 279 2.91 -37.63 -16.23
N ARG A 280 2.69 -37.08 -17.43
CA ARG A 280 3.74 -36.73 -18.41
C ARG A 280 4.91 -35.96 -17.80
N ILE A 281 4.58 -35.05 -16.89
CA ILE A 281 5.52 -34.23 -16.15
C ILE A 281 5.46 -34.67 -14.69
N SER A 282 6.28 -35.67 -14.37
CA SER A 282 6.47 -36.10 -12.98
C SER A 282 7.01 -34.97 -12.09
N ASN A 283 6.85 -35.10 -10.78
CA ASN A 283 7.37 -34.12 -9.82
C ASN A 283 8.89 -33.87 -9.96
N ASN A 284 9.67 -34.92 -10.27
CA ASN A 284 11.10 -34.78 -10.52
C ASN A 284 11.38 -33.98 -11.78
N ARG A 285 10.65 -34.25 -12.87
CA ARG A 285 10.77 -33.48 -14.12
C ARG A 285 10.36 -32.02 -13.91
N LYS A 286 9.28 -31.78 -13.16
CA LYS A 286 8.81 -30.43 -12.81
C LYS A 286 9.87 -29.63 -12.04
N LYS A 287 10.59 -30.27 -11.09
CA LYS A 287 11.72 -29.63 -10.38
C LYS A 287 12.86 -29.24 -11.31
N ILE A 288 13.19 -30.07 -12.30
CA ILE A 288 14.24 -29.76 -13.29
C ILE A 288 13.81 -28.59 -14.18
N LEU A 289 12.57 -28.62 -14.69
CA LEU A 289 12.01 -27.59 -15.58
C LEU A 289 11.76 -26.24 -14.91
N ARG A 290 11.87 -26.19 -13.57
CA ARG A 290 11.81 -24.97 -12.74
C ARG A 290 13.14 -24.62 -12.07
N GLY A 291 14.14 -25.49 -12.25
CA GLY A 291 15.40 -25.42 -11.52
C GLY A 291 16.39 -24.44 -12.14
N ARG A 292 17.59 -24.44 -11.56
CA ARG A 292 18.73 -23.61 -11.98
C ARG A 292 19.02 -23.68 -13.49
N ASP A 293 18.83 -24.84 -14.10
CA ASP A 293 19.15 -25.08 -15.51
C ASP A 293 18.12 -24.46 -16.46
N TYR A 294 16.90 -24.19 -15.98
CA TYR A 294 15.86 -23.47 -16.73
C TYR A 294 15.87 -21.99 -16.34
N SER A 295 16.96 -21.31 -16.69
CA SER A 295 17.08 -19.86 -16.46
C SER A 295 15.93 -19.09 -17.11
N ILE A 296 15.62 -17.90 -16.57
CA ILE A 296 14.58 -17.02 -17.14
C ILE A 296 14.80 -16.70 -18.62
N SER A 297 16.06 -16.68 -19.08
CA SER A 297 16.37 -16.52 -20.50
C SER A 297 15.84 -17.70 -21.34
N ILE A 298 15.98 -18.93 -20.85
CA ILE A 298 15.45 -20.13 -21.51
C ILE A 298 13.92 -20.10 -21.46
N VAL A 299 13.34 -19.77 -20.30
CA VAL A 299 11.89 -19.64 -20.14
C VAL A 299 11.30 -18.66 -21.15
N LEU A 300 11.87 -17.47 -21.31
CA LEU A 300 11.41 -16.48 -22.29
C LEU A 300 11.44 -17.02 -23.74
N ASN A 301 12.52 -17.72 -24.13
CA ASN A 301 12.59 -18.35 -25.46
C ASN A 301 11.51 -19.43 -25.63
N GLN A 302 11.28 -20.25 -24.62
CA GLN A 302 10.26 -21.30 -24.69
C GLN A 302 8.84 -20.72 -24.73
N LEU A 303 8.56 -19.65 -23.98
CA LEU A 303 7.26 -18.97 -24.01
C LEU A 303 6.98 -18.36 -25.39
N GLU A 304 7.99 -17.76 -26.02
CA GLU A 304 7.86 -17.18 -27.35
C GLU A 304 7.69 -18.25 -28.44
N LEU A 305 8.54 -19.29 -28.46
CA LEU A 305 8.47 -20.38 -29.44
C LEU A 305 7.17 -21.20 -29.37
N ASN A 306 6.46 -21.14 -28.24
CA ASN A 306 5.15 -21.77 -28.05
C ASN A 306 3.99 -20.75 -28.12
N GLU A 307 4.24 -19.54 -28.61
CA GLU A 307 3.24 -18.48 -28.85
C GLU A 307 2.46 -18.05 -27.59
N ILE A 308 3.03 -18.23 -26.39
CA ILE A 308 2.43 -17.79 -25.13
C ILE A 308 2.68 -16.30 -24.89
N ILE A 309 3.81 -15.79 -25.39
CA ILE A 309 4.11 -14.37 -25.48
C ILE A 309 4.46 -14.03 -26.93
N THR A 310 4.22 -12.79 -27.33
CA THR A 310 4.57 -12.36 -28.69
C THR A 310 6.09 -12.19 -28.84
N TYR A 311 6.58 -12.21 -30.08
CA TYR A 311 7.99 -11.89 -30.36
C TYR A 311 8.37 -10.47 -29.88
N VAL A 312 7.43 -9.51 -29.93
CA VAL A 312 7.66 -8.13 -29.45
C VAL A 312 7.86 -8.11 -27.93
N ASP A 313 7.03 -8.85 -27.20
CA ASP A 313 7.16 -9.00 -25.74
C ASP A 313 8.47 -9.69 -25.38
N PHE A 314 8.81 -10.78 -26.07
CA PHE A 314 10.09 -11.47 -25.90
C PHE A 314 11.29 -10.55 -26.06
N LYS A 315 11.35 -9.78 -27.16
CA LYS A 315 12.45 -8.82 -27.41
C LYS A 315 12.51 -7.75 -26.32
N THR A 316 11.35 -7.33 -25.82
CA THR A 316 11.25 -6.34 -24.75
C THR A 316 11.79 -6.90 -23.44
N TYR A 317 11.31 -8.06 -22.99
CA TYR A 317 11.74 -8.69 -21.74
C TYR A 317 13.19 -9.16 -21.79
N ASP A 318 13.68 -9.72 -22.91
CA ASP A 318 15.09 -10.08 -23.05
C ASP A 318 16.01 -8.84 -23.01
N GLY A 319 15.56 -7.72 -23.58
CA GLY A 319 16.24 -6.43 -23.46
C GLY A 319 16.35 -5.96 -22.01
N LEU A 320 15.23 -5.97 -21.27
CA LEU A 320 15.19 -5.61 -19.84
C LEU A 320 16.05 -6.55 -18.99
N ARG A 321 16.08 -7.86 -19.31
CA ARG A 321 16.93 -8.86 -18.66
C ARG A 321 18.41 -8.52 -18.76
N LYS A 322 18.87 -8.11 -19.96
CA LYS A 322 20.26 -7.70 -20.19
C LYS A 322 20.62 -6.46 -19.38
N ILE A 323 19.72 -5.48 -19.32
CA ILE A 323 19.88 -4.30 -18.46
C ILE A 323 19.99 -4.74 -17.00
N ARG A 324 19.09 -5.60 -16.50
CA ARG A 324 19.16 -6.14 -15.14
C ARG A 324 20.49 -6.83 -14.84
N ASN A 325 20.98 -7.65 -15.77
CA ASN A 325 22.29 -8.30 -15.60
C ASN A 325 23.42 -7.28 -15.45
N ASN A 326 23.38 -6.19 -16.24
CA ASN A 326 24.33 -5.09 -16.08
C ASN A 326 24.17 -4.41 -14.71
N VAL A 327 22.94 -4.14 -14.24
CA VAL A 327 22.70 -3.52 -12.92
C VAL A 327 23.23 -4.35 -11.75
N ILE A 328 23.16 -5.68 -11.85
CA ILE A 328 23.59 -6.61 -10.80
C ILE A 328 25.11 -6.85 -10.86
N HIS A 329 25.66 -7.04 -12.05
CA HIS A 329 27.05 -7.49 -12.21
C HIS A 329 28.03 -6.36 -12.58
N SER A 330 27.56 -5.13 -12.77
CA SER A 330 28.38 -3.96 -13.06
C SER A 330 27.92 -2.74 -12.27
N SER A 331 28.66 -1.63 -12.37
CA SER A 331 28.30 -0.33 -11.76
C SER A 331 27.23 0.44 -12.55
N TYR A 332 26.57 -0.20 -13.51
CA TYR A 332 25.57 0.41 -14.37
C TYR A 332 24.32 0.84 -13.60
N ARG A 333 23.82 2.03 -13.92
CA ARG A 333 22.60 2.61 -13.35
C ARG A 333 21.59 2.88 -14.47
N PRO A 334 20.38 2.29 -14.42
CA PRO A 334 19.34 2.58 -15.39
C PRO A 334 18.95 4.05 -15.32
N ASN A 335 18.69 4.65 -16.48
CA ASN A 335 18.16 6.01 -16.55
C ASN A 335 16.62 6.01 -16.53
N ILE A 336 16.04 7.22 -16.52
CA ILE A 336 14.58 7.40 -16.53
C ILE A 336 13.91 6.73 -17.73
N LYS A 337 14.51 6.77 -18.94
CA LYS A 337 13.92 6.18 -20.16
C LYS A 337 13.85 4.66 -20.07
N GLU A 338 14.90 4.03 -19.58
CA GLU A 338 14.96 2.57 -19.41
C GLU A 338 13.99 2.10 -18.32
N THR A 339 13.88 2.88 -17.23
CA THR A 339 12.95 2.56 -16.13
C THR A 339 11.50 2.79 -16.54
N SER A 340 11.18 3.90 -17.23
CA SER A 340 9.84 4.10 -17.81
C SER A 340 9.50 3.03 -18.84
N LYS A 341 10.45 2.56 -19.64
CA LYS A 341 10.23 1.42 -20.54
C LYS A 341 9.84 0.16 -19.75
N MET A 342 10.54 -0.13 -18.66
CA MET A 342 10.19 -1.22 -17.75
C MET A 342 8.77 -1.04 -17.17
N LEU A 343 8.44 0.15 -16.66
CA LEU A 343 7.10 0.45 -16.11
C LEU A 343 5.98 0.23 -17.13
N LYS A 344 6.21 0.60 -18.39
CA LYS A 344 5.28 0.34 -19.50
C LYS A 344 5.13 -1.16 -19.78
N SER A 345 6.21 -1.92 -19.65
CA SER A 345 6.19 -3.38 -19.86
C SER A 345 5.53 -4.16 -18.73
N ILE A 346 5.57 -3.68 -17.48
CA ILE A 346 4.89 -4.34 -16.35
C ILE A 346 3.40 -4.04 -16.30
N LYS A 347 2.95 -2.89 -16.80
CA LYS A 347 1.54 -2.48 -16.78
C LYS A 347 0.58 -3.59 -17.28
N PRO A 348 0.73 -4.15 -18.50
CA PRO A 348 -0.17 -5.19 -18.97
C PRO A 348 -0.09 -6.48 -18.13
N LEU A 349 1.08 -6.80 -17.55
CA LEU A 349 1.23 -7.96 -16.66
C LEU A 349 0.47 -7.74 -15.34
N PHE A 350 0.49 -6.51 -14.81
CA PHE A 350 -0.31 -6.15 -13.63
C PHE A 350 -1.79 -6.24 -13.93
N GLU A 351 -2.25 -5.64 -15.03
CA GLU A 351 -3.67 -5.64 -15.42
C GLU A 351 -4.19 -7.06 -15.69
N GLU A 352 -3.36 -7.94 -16.27
CA GLU A 352 -3.67 -9.37 -16.41
C GLU A 352 -3.80 -10.06 -15.03
N THR A 353 -2.92 -9.72 -14.09
CA THR A 353 -2.88 -10.33 -12.76
C THR A 353 -4.04 -9.88 -11.87
N VAL A 354 -4.37 -8.59 -11.87
CA VAL A 354 -5.44 -8.02 -11.02
C VAL A 354 -6.81 -8.06 -11.71
N GLY A 355 -6.86 -8.25 -13.03
CA GLY A 355 -8.10 -8.39 -13.80
C GLY A 355 -8.81 -7.08 -14.13
N TYR A 356 -8.17 -5.93 -13.97
CA TYR A 356 -8.73 -4.63 -14.33
C TYR A 356 -7.65 -3.60 -14.70
N GLU A 357 -8.05 -2.60 -15.49
CA GLU A 357 -7.15 -1.52 -15.95
C GLU A 357 -6.78 -0.57 -14.80
N LEU A 358 -5.49 -0.22 -14.72
CA LEU A 358 -4.96 0.74 -13.76
C LEU A 358 -4.48 2.00 -14.51
N LYS A 359 -4.99 3.16 -14.07
CA LYS A 359 -4.63 4.46 -14.66
C LYS A 359 -3.71 5.22 -13.72
N TYR A 360 -2.41 4.96 -13.79
CA TYR A 360 -1.38 5.67 -13.02
C TYR A 360 -0.38 6.37 -13.95
N HIS A 361 0.39 7.30 -13.40
CA HIS A 361 1.48 7.93 -14.13
C HIS A 361 2.71 7.03 -14.21
N ASP A 362 3.18 6.81 -15.42
CA ASP A 362 4.47 6.16 -15.72
C ASP A 362 5.56 7.18 -16.13
N SER A 363 5.23 8.48 -16.06
CA SER A 363 6.10 9.60 -16.35
C SER A 363 6.08 10.61 -15.20
N ARG A 364 7.27 11.04 -14.78
CA ARG A 364 7.45 11.99 -13.68
C ARG A 364 6.88 13.38 -13.99
N TYR A 365 6.99 13.78 -15.25
CA TYR A 365 6.34 14.97 -15.75
C TYR A 365 5.08 14.48 -16.42
N GLY A 366 3.95 15.01 -15.95
CA GLY A 366 2.76 15.00 -16.75
C GLY A 366 3.06 15.29 -18.20
N SER A 367 2.37 14.63 -19.12
CA SER A 367 2.36 15.01 -20.53
C SER A 367 1.71 16.39 -20.77
N SER A 368 1.85 17.34 -19.84
CA SER A 368 1.83 18.76 -20.14
C SER A 368 3.12 19.05 -20.91
N GLY A 369 2.99 19.17 -22.23
CA GLY A 369 4.11 19.37 -23.16
C GLY A 369 5.13 20.38 -22.68
N LEU A 370 6.39 20.00 -22.83
CA LEU A 370 7.46 20.94 -23.17
C LEU A 370 7.33 21.31 -24.65
#